data_AF-A0A3D1KVF0-F1
#
_entry.id   AF-A0A3D1KVF0-F1
#
_cell.length_a   1.000
_cell.length_b   1.000
_cell.length_c   1.000
_cell.angle_alpha   90.00
_cell.angle_beta   90.00
_cell.angle_gamma   90.00
#
_symmetry.space_group_name_H-M   'P 1'
#
loop_
_entity.id
_entity.type
_entity.pdbx_description
1 polymer ?
#
loop_
_entity_poly.entity_id
_entity_poly.type
_entity_poly.pdbx_seq_one_letter_code
_entity_poly.pdbx_strand_id
1 'polypeptide(L)'
;MVTDIYKSVVQNAQFGYALHEIIFDNKGVITDFRFVEVNTAFETLTGLKAKDITGKTLKQVFTQSDFRENHWIWSITERVLEGEIVEYEYHVNQTGNWLKVVINSPVKNYFSAIITDVSHEYLIAEASKKLSQFTFGNIDYQLIA
;
A
#
# COMPACT_ATOMS: atom_id res chain seq x y z
N MET A 1 12.90 -13.34 -22.46
CA MET A 1 12.84 -14.46 -21.49
C MET A 1 12.71 -13.98 -20.05
N VAL A 2 13.71 -13.34 -19.44
CA VAL A 2 13.62 -12.89 -18.03
C VAL A 2 12.57 -11.80 -17.83
N THR A 3 12.50 -10.81 -18.74
CA THR A 3 11.47 -9.75 -18.70
C THR A 3 10.05 -10.31 -18.85
N ASP A 4 9.87 -11.36 -19.65
CA ASP A 4 8.56 -12.00 -19.86
C ASP A 4 8.10 -12.76 -18.62
N ILE A 5 9.04 -13.46 -17.96
CA ILE A 5 8.78 -14.12 -16.67
C ILE A 5 8.43 -13.09 -15.60
N TYR A 6 9.21 -12.01 -15.49
CA TYR A 6 8.94 -10.92 -14.55
C TYR A 6 7.51 -10.37 -14.73
N LYS A 7 7.15 -9.99 -15.97
CA LYS A 7 5.82 -9.47 -16.27
C LYS A 7 4.73 -10.47 -15.93
N SER A 8 4.92 -11.73 -16.30
CA SER A 8 3.94 -12.78 -15.98
C SER A 8 3.76 -12.95 -14.47
N VAL A 9 4.84 -12.95 -13.69
CA VAL A 9 4.77 -13.12 -12.23
C VAL A 9 4.09 -11.92 -11.58
N VAL A 10 4.51 -10.70 -11.96
CA VAL A 10 3.96 -9.46 -11.38
C VAL A 10 2.49 -9.26 -11.75
N GLN A 11 2.11 -9.56 -13.00
CA GLN A 11 0.72 -9.37 -13.45
C GLN A 11 -0.25 -10.39 -12.84
N ASN A 12 0.22 -11.59 -12.47
CA ASN A 12 -0.60 -12.62 -11.82
C ASN A 12 -0.44 -12.65 -10.29
N ALA A 13 0.32 -11.71 -9.71
CA ALA A 13 0.48 -11.62 -8.27
C ALA A 13 -0.83 -11.22 -7.58
N GLN A 14 -1.05 -11.76 -6.38
CA GLN A 14 -2.21 -11.37 -5.54
C GLN A 14 -1.99 -10.03 -4.82
N PHE A 15 -0.75 -9.57 -4.72
CA PHE A 15 -0.42 -8.24 -4.20
C PHE A 15 -0.46 -7.21 -5.33
N GLY A 16 -0.87 -5.99 -4.99
CA GLY A 16 -0.73 -4.84 -5.86
C GLY A 16 0.73 -4.46 -6.03
N TYR A 17 1.12 -4.14 -7.26
CA TYR A 17 2.45 -3.65 -7.61
C TYR A 17 2.33 -2.32 -8.32
N ALA A 18 3.14 -1.36 -7.92
CA ALA A 18 3.35 -0.11 -8.66
C ALA A 18 4.83 0.26 -8.69
N LEU A 19 5.34 0.60 -9.87
CA LEU A 19 6.66 1.18 -10.07
C LEU A 19 6.51 2.68 -10.33
N HIS A 20 7.31 3.48 -9.63
CA HIS A 20 7.33 4.93 -9.78
C HIS A 20 8.72 5.41 -10.17
N GLU A 21 8.75 6.42 -11.04
CA GLU A 21 9.93 7.22 -11.33
C GLU A 21 9.90 8.47 -10.48
N ILE A 22 11.04 8.80 -9.87
CA ILE A 22 11.22 9.96 -9.01
C ILE A 22 11.59 11.18 -9.88
N ILE A 23 10.83 12.27 -9.76
CA ILE A 23 11.03 13.49 -10.53
C ILE A 23 11.73 14.53 -9.66
N PHE A 24 12.88 15.01 -10.11
CA PHE A 24 13.69 16.02 -9.43
C PHE A 24 13.61 17.38 -10.14
N ASP A 25 13.77 18.47 -9.39
CA ASP A 25 14.05 19.78 -9.95
C ASP A 25 15.54 19.95 -10.33
N ASN A 26 15.87 21.11 -10.87
CA ASN A 26 17.24 21.46 -11.26
C ASN A 26 18.24 21.53 -10.09
N LYS A 27 17.76 21.50 -8.84
CA LYS A 27 18.57 21.52 -7.61
C LYS A 27 18.69 20.12 -7.00
N GLY A 28 18.10 19.10 -7.62
CA GLY A 28 18.10 17.72 -7.10
C GLY A 28 17.07 17.49 -5.99
N VAL A 29 16.10 18.38 -5.81
CA VAL A 29 15.01 18.21 -4.85
C VAL A 29 13.88 17.43 -5.51
N ILE A 30 13.31 16.48 -4.77
CA ILE A 30 12.17 15.70 -5.26
C ILE A 30 10.93 16.61 -5.39
N THR A 31 10.27 16.58 -6.55
CA THR A 31 9.14 17.45 -6.87
C THR A 31 7.87 16.73 -7.28
N ASP A 32 7.96 15.50 -7.77
CA ASP A 32 6.82 14.66 -8.11
C ASP A 32 7.24 13.20 -8.32
N PHE A 33 6.28 12.33 -8.59
CA PHE A 33 6.54 10.94 -8.98
C PHE A 33 5.64 10.55 -10.14
N ARG A 34 6.17 9.76 -11.08
CA ARG A 34 5.44 9.29 -12.25
C ARG A 34 5.13 7.81 -12.13
N PHE A 35 3.89 7.41 -12.40
CA PHE A 35 3.53 5.99 -12.52
C PHE A 35 4.18 5.41 -13.77
N VAL A 36 5.08 4.44 -13.59
CA VAL A 36 5.77 3.75 -14.69
C VAL A 36 4.99 2.49 -15.08
N GLU A 37 4.63 1.69 -14.09
CA GLU A 37 3.93 0.42 -14.28
C GLU A 37 3.05 0.13 -13.07
N VAL A 38 1.89 -0.48 -13.29
CA VAL A 38 1.09 -1.11 -12.24
C VAL A 38 0.58 -2.47 -12.72
N ASN A 39 0.27 -3.37 -11.79
CA ASN A 39 -0.37 -4.66 -12.12
C ASN A 39 -1.89 -4.66 -11.92
N THR A 40 -2.57 -5.72 -12.35
CA THR A 40 -4.03 -5.85 -12.19
C THR A 40 -4.47 -5.81 -10.73
N ALA A 41 -3.72 -6.43 -9.81
CA ALA A 41 -4.06 -6.41 -8.38
C ALA A 41 -4.02 -4.99 -7.80
N PHE A 42 -3.10 -4.14 -8.24
CA PHE A 42 -3.06 -2.73 -7.86
C PHE A 42 -4.35 -2.02 -8.28
N GLU A 43 -4.82 -2.25 -9.50
CA GLU A 43 -6.07 -1.65 -9.99
C GLU A 43 -7.29 -2.11 -9.18
N THR A 44 -7.29 -3.35 -8.71
CA THR A 44 -8.35 -3.91 -7.87
C THR A 44 -8.33 -3.33 -6.47
N LEU A 45 -7.15 -3.24 -5.85
CA LEU A 45 -7.00 -2.78 -4.46
C LEU A 45 -7.21 -1.27 -4.31
N THR A 46 -6.75 -0.49 -5.30
CA THR A 46 -6.77 0.99 -5.22
C THR A 46 -7.90 1.62 -6.04
N GLY A 47 -8.51 0.88 -6.97
CA GLY A 47 -9.49 1.40 -7.93
C GLY A 47 -8.88 2.22 -9.08
N LEU A 48 -7.59 2.55 -9.03
CA LEU A 48 -6.91 3.34 -10.05
C LEU A 48 -6.53 2.45 -11.24
N LYS A 49 -6.98 2.82 -12.44
CA LYS A 49 -6.72 2.03 -13.65
C LYS A 49 -5.38 2.40 -14.30
N ALA A 50 -4.60 1.41 -14.69
CA ALA A 50 -3.31 1.56 -15.35
C ALA A 50 -3.41 2.50 -16.56
N LYS A 51 -4.43 2.30 -17.41
CA LYS A 51 -4.71 3.13 -18.60
C LYS A 51 -4.89 4.62 -18.29
N ASP A 52 -5.31 4.95 -17.07
CA ASP A 52 -5.66 6.30 -16.66
C ASP A 52 -4.53 6.98 -15.89
N ILE A 53 -3.55 6.22 -15.36
CA ILE A 53 -2.48 6.74 -14.49
C ILE A 53 -1.07 6.54 -15.05
N THR A 54 -0.81 5.51 -15.85
CA THR A 54 0.53 5.23 -16.37
C THR A 54 1.04 6.40 -17.22
N GLY A 55 2.27 6.85 -16.94
CA GLY A 55 2.90 8.02 -17.53
C GLY A 55 2.51 9.35 -16.90
N LYS A 56 1.46 9.39 -16.06
CA LYS A 56 1.05 10.58 -15.32
C LYS A 56 1.78 10.67 -13.99
N THR A 57 1.89 11.90 -13.48
CA THR A 57 2.46 12.15 -12.16
C THR A 57 1.42 12.04 -11.05
N LEU A 58 1.85 11.84 -9.80
CA LEU A 58 0.93 11.82 -8.66
C LEU A 58 0.09 13.09 -8.63
N LYS A 59 0.68 14.27 -8.89
CA LYS A 59 -0.03 15.56 -8.94
C LYS A 59 -1.09 15.64 -10.04
N GLN A 60 -0.96 14.85 -11.11
CA GLN A 60 -1.96 14.77 -12.17
C GLN A 60 -3.07 13.77 -11.86
N VAL A 61 -2.79 12.75 -11.04
CA VAL A 61 -3.73 11.68 -10.69
C VAL A 61 -4.56 12.05 -9.46
N PHE A 62 -3.93 12.64 -8.44
CA PHE A 62 -4.56 12.98 -7.17
C PHE A 62 -4.86 14.48 -7.08
N THR A 63 -6.01 14.83 -6.52
CA THR A 63 -6.41 16.23 -6.32
C THR A 63 -5.68 16.86 -5.12
N GLN A 64 -5.69 18.20 -5.02
CA GLN A 64 -5.02 18.89 -3.89
C GLN A 64 -5.57 18.51 -2.51
N SER A 65 -6.84 18.09 -2.40
CA SER A 65 -7.39 17.56 -1.15
C SER A 65 -6.78 16.22 -0.76
N ASP A 66 -6.51 15.36 -1.74
CA ASP A 66 -5.83 14.07 -1.52
C ASP A 66 -4.36 14.30 -1.11
N PHE A 67 -3.73 15.35 -1.63
CA PHE A 67 -2.35 15.72 -1.32
C PHE A 67 -2.11 16.33 0.06
N ARG A 68 -3.11 16.94 0.70
CA ARG A 68 -2.94 17.52 2.05
C ARG A 68 -2.61 16.46 3.10
N GLU A 69 -3.00 15.22 2.85
CA GLU A 69 -2.65 14.06 3.67
C GLU A 69 -1.31 13.43 3.27
N ASN A 70 -0.69 13.82 2.15
CA ASN A 70 0.48 13.17 1.53
C ASN A 70 1.85 13.76 1.89
N HIS A 71 2.00 14.51 2.99
CA HIS A 71 3.34 14.92 3.47
C HIS A 71 4.26 13.70 3.72
N TRP A 72 3.68 12.54 4.03
CA TRP A 72 4.42 11.30 4.23
C TRP A 72 5.12 10.81 2.95
N ILE A 73 4.61 11.09 1.75
CA ILE A 73 5.23 10.58 0.52
C ILE A 73 6.65 11.12 0.34
N TRP A 74 6.88 12.39 0.68
CA TRP A 74 8.21 13.00 0.58
C TRP A 74 9.20 12.38 1.57
N SER A 75 8.79 12.24 2.83
CA SER A 75 9.64 11.68 3.88
C SER A 75 9.92 10.19 3.68
N ILE A 76 8.96 9.44 3.14
CA ILE A 76 9.18 8.04 2.78
C ILE A 76 10.18 7.94 1.64
N THR A 77 10.10 8.81 0.62
CA THR A 77 10.96 8.66 -0.55
C THR A 77 12.43 8.99 -0.25
N GLU A 78 12.71 9.97 0.62
CA GLU A 78 14.09 10.24 1.07
C GLU A 78 14.71 9.01 1.75
N ARG A 79 14.00 8.38 2.68
CA ARG A 79 14.45 7.16 3.36
C ARG A 79 14.64 5.98 2.41
N VAL A 80 13.72 5.84 1.46
CA VAL A 80 13.79 4.78 0.45
C VAL A 80 14.98 4.96 -0.50
N LEU A 81 15.34 6.21 -0.83
CA LEU A 81 16.55 6.54 -1.59
C LEU A 81 17.84 6.26 -0.82
N GLU A 82 17.80 6.31 0.52
CA GLU A 82 18.90 5.90 1.40
C GLU A 82 19.02 4.38 1.56
N GLY A 83 18.13 3.62 0.91
CA GLY A 83 18.12 2.16 0.90
C GLY A 83 17.25 1.54 1.99
N GLU A 84 16.48 2.33 2.74
CA GLU A 84 15.52 1.79 3.68
C GLU A 84 14.32 1.16 2.96
N ILE A 85 13.81 0.07 3.55
CA ILE A 85 12.48 -0.44 3.22
C ILE A 85 11.51 0.25 4.17
N VAL A 86 10.50 0.91 3.61
CA VAL A 86 9.50 1.62 4.39
C VAL A 86 8.17 0.90 4.28
N GLU A 87 7.50 0.76 5.43
CA GLU A 87 6.20 0.11 5.54
C GLU A 87 5.21 1.04 6.22
N TYR A 88 3.97 1.03 5.74
CA TYR A 88 2.85 1.68 6.42
C TYR A 88 1.53 0.99 6.09
N GLU A 89 0.55 1.18 6.97
CA GLU A 89 -0.80 0.68 6.80
C GLU A 89 -1.77 1.86 6.73
N TYR A 90 -2.77 1.76 5.86
CA TYR A 90 -3.82 2.77 5.76
C TYR A 90 -5.18 2.14 5.51
N HIS A 91 -6.21 2.80 6.03
CA HIS A 91 -7.60 2.39 5.87
C HIS A 91 -8.21 3.08 4.66
N VAL A 92 -8.73 2.30 3.71
CA VAL A 92 -9.41 2.81 2.53
C VAL A 92 -10.87 3.08 2.90
N ASN A 93 -11.20 4.35 3.14
CA ASN A 93 -12.55 4.74 3.56
C ASN A 93 -13.68 4.29 2.63
N GLN A 94 -13.40 4.19 1.32
CA GLN A 94 -14.40 3.82 0.32
C GLN A 94 -14.76 2.33 0.33
N THR A 95 -13.81 1.46 0.68
CA THR A 95 -14.00 -0.01 0.67
C THR A 95 -14.09 -0.59 2.08
N GLY A 96 -13.59 0.12 3.09
CA GLY A 96 -13.44 -0.38 4.46
C GLY A 96 -12.22 -1.30 4.65
N ASN A 97 -11.38 -1.44 3.63
CA ASN A 97 -10.25 -2.36 3.67
C ASN A 97 -9.04 -1.70 4.34
N TRP A 98 -8.28 -2.50 5.08
CA TRP A 98 -6.94 -2.14 5.54
C TRP A 98 -5.91 -2.60 4.52
N LEU A 99 -5.12 -1.66 4.02
CA LEU A 99 -4.06 -1.93 3.06
C LEU A 99 -2.71 -1.69 3.72
N LYS A 100 -1.80 -2.65 3.58
CA LYS A 100 -0.39 -2.52 3.91
C LYS A 100 0.39 -2.20 2.65
N VAL A 101 1.26 -1.20 2.72
CA VAL A 101 2.16 -0.80 1.63
C VAL A 101 3.60 -0.92 2.07
N VAL A 102 4.39 -1.62 1.26
CA VAL A 102 5.84 -1.74 1.43
C VAL A 102 6.53 -1.06 0.25
N ILE A 103 7.41 -0.12 0.54
CA ILE A 103 8.12 0.70 -0.44
C ILE A 103 9.63 0.44 -0.36
N ASN A 104 10.26 0.27 -1.52
CA ASN A 104 11.71 0.12 -1.65
C ASN A 104 12.22 0.72 -2.97
N SER A 105 13.51 1.07 -3.03
CA SER A 105 14.18 1.60 -4.25
C SER A 105 15.12 0.56 -4.83
N PRO A 106 14.65 -0.34 -5.72
CA PRO A 106 15.49 -1.37 -6.31
C PRO A 106 16.54 -0.80 -7.28
N VAL A 107 16.27 0.38 -7.85
CA VAL A 107 17.10 1.04 -8.86
C VAL A 107 17.11 2.53 -8.59
N LYS A 108 18.26 3.18 -8.80
CA LYS A 108 18.40 4.64 -8.64
C LYS A 108 17.31 5.40 -9.38
N ASN A 109 16.69 6.37 -8.71
CA ASN A 109 15.58 7.22 -9.19
C ASN A 109 14.23 6.50 -9.39
N TYR A 110 14.10 5.25 -8.93
CA TYR A 110 12.84 4.52 -8.97
C TYR A 110 12.53 3.92 -7.62
N PHE A 111 11.24 3.84 -7.28
CA PHE A 111 10.80 3.02 -6.16
C PHE A 111 9.61 2.16 -6.57
N SER A 112 9.52 0.98 -5.97
CA SER A 112 8.34 0.12 -6.06
C SER A 112 7.52 0.18 -4.78
N ALA A 113 6.21 0.09 -4.94
CA ALA A 113 5.25 -0.11 -3.87
C ALA A 113 4.56 -1.45 -4.05
N ILE A 114 4.56 -2.26 -3.00
CA ILE A 114 3.82 -3.51 -2.88
C ILE A 114 2.65 -3.27 -1.94
N ILE A 115 1.43 -3.54 -2.40
CA ILE A 115 0.20 -3.31 -1.65
C ILE A 115 -0.47 -4.65 -1.36
N THR A 116 -0.78 -4.92 -0.10
CA THR A 116 -1.45 -6.13 0.34
C THR A 116 -2.69 -5.77 1.14
N ASP A 117 -3.79 -6.47 0.90
CA ASP A 117 -4.98 -6.38 1.74
C ASP A 117 -4.71 -7.15 3.03
N VAL A 118 -4.77 -6.45 4.18
CA VAL A 118 -4.58 -7.03 5.52
C VAL A 118 -5.87 -7.00 6.34
N SER A 119 -7.01 -6.79 5.69
CA SER A 119 -8.31 -6.64 6.38
C SER A 119 -8.69 -7.89 7.17
N HIS A 120 -8.32 -9.07 6.68
CA HIS A 120 -8.66 -10.33 7.32
C HIS A 120 -7.93 -10.51 8.67
N GLU A 121 -6.67 -10.10 8.73
CA GLU A 121 -5.84 -10.08 9.93
C GLU A 121 -6.45 -9.16 10.98
N TYR A 122 -6.91 -7.97 10.58
CA TYR A 122 -7.62 -7.05 11.46
C TYR A 122 -8.95 -7.63 11.97
N LEU A 123 -9.75 -8.25 11.10
CA LEU A 123 -11.02 -8.88 11.47
C LEU A 123 -10.81 -10.01 12.48
N ILE A 124 -9.80 -10.87 12.27
CA ILE A 124 -9.46 -11.95 13.21
C ILE A 124 -8.98 -11.37 14.55
N ALA A 125 -8.12 -10.36 14.52
CA ALA A 125 -7.60 -9.72 15.73
C ALA A 125 -8.74 -9.08 16.54
N GLU A 126 -9.68 -8.40 15.87
CA GLU A 126 -10.83 -7.79 16.52
C GLU A 126 -11.78 -8.85 17.11
N ALA A 127 -12.09 -9.91 16.35
CA ALA A 127 -12.92 -11.01 16.83
C ALA A 127 -12.29 -11.71 18.05
N SER A 128 -10.98 -11.95 18.02
CA SER A 128 -10.23 -12.56 19.12
C SER A 128 -10.24 -11.66 20.36
N LYS A 129 -10.10 -10.34 20.18
CA LYS A 129 -10.18 -9.35 21.26
C LYS A 129 -11.58 -9.32 21.89
N LYS A 130 -12.64 -9.32 21.08
CA LYS A 130 -14.03 -9.39 21.57
C LYS A 130 -14.28 -10.70 22.33
N LEU A 131 -13.89 -11.84 21.77
CA LEU A 131 -14.07 -13.14 22.42
C LEU A 131 -13.37 -13.21 23.78
N SER A 132 -12.13 -12.71 23.86
CA SER A 132 -11.37 -12.64 25.11
C SER A 132 -12.05 -11.78 26.18
N GLN A 133 -12.84 -10.78 25.77
CA GLN A 133 -13.65 -9.95 26.68
C GLN A 133 -14.98 -10.62 27.08
N PHE A 134 -15.50 -11.54 26.27
CA PHE A 134 -16.74 -12.30 26.55
C PHE A 134 -16.50 -13.51 27.46
N THR A 135 -15.35 -14.17 27.38
CA THR A 135 -14.98 -15.23 28.33
C THR A 135 -14.56 -14.61 29.67
N PHE A 136 -15.52 -14.35 30.56
CA PHE A 136 -15.53 -14.59 32.02
C PHE A 136 -16.80 -13.94 32.59
N GLY A 137 -17.97 -14.38 32.12
CA GLY A 137 -19.26 -14.10 32.74
C GLY A 137 -19.87 -15.38 33.26
N ASN A 138 -19.76 -15.62 34.57
CA ASN A 138 -20.62 -16.48 35.39
C ASN A 138 -21.00 -17.85 34.81
N ILE A 139 -20.09 -18.83 34.85
CA ILE A 139 -20.53 -20.21 35.07
C ILE A 139 -20.59 -20.38 36.58
N ASP A 140 -21.81 -20.30 37.14
CA ASP A 140 -22.04 -20.65 38.52
C ASP A 140 -21.98 -22.18 38.66
N TYR A 141 -20.81 -22.67 39.06
CA TYR A 141 -20.58 -24.09 39.29
C TYR A 141 -21.43 -24.66 40.45
N GLN A 142 -22.11 -23.82 41.25
CA GLN A 142 -23.04 -24.29 42.28
C GLN A 142 -24.42 -24.71 41.73
N LEU A 143 -24.74 -24.41 40.47
CA LEU A 143 -25.98 -24.84 39.80
C LEU A 143 -25.88 -26.25 39.17
N ILE A 144 -24.73 -26.91 39.29
CA ILE A 144 -24.45 -28.24 38.70
C ILE A 144 -24.26 -29.32 39.80
N ALA A 145 -24.66 -29.03 41.04
CA ALA A 145 -24.60 -29.96 42.18
C ALA A 145 -25.99 -30.44 42.60
#